data_AF-A0A7V3SKM1-F1
#
_entry.id   AF-A0A7V3SKM1-F1
#
_cell.length_a   1.000
_cell.length_b   1.000
_cell.length_c   1.000
_cell.angle_alpha   90.00
_cell.angle_beta   90.00
_cell.angle_gamma   90.00
#
_symmetry.space_group_name_H-M   'P 1'
#
loop_
_entity.id
_entity.type
_entity.pdbx_description
1 polymer ?
#
loop_
_entity_poly.entity_id
_entity_poly.type
_entity_poly.pdbx_seq_one_letter_code
_entity_poly.pdbx_strand_id
1 'polypeptide(L)'
;MALNTSDIEQLIEVLRNDPELRRRVFVALATDEFLALPVKIDKLTEELIASRQASEERFARIEAALERQTEETIAYRQASEERFARIEAALERQTEETIAYR
;
A
#
# COMPACT_ATOMS: atom_id res chain seq x y z
N MET A 1 -52.23 23.04 13.52
CA MET A 1 -52.88 22.33 12.40
C MET A 1 -52.08 21.08 12.11
N ALA A 2 -52.72 19.94 11.88
CA ALA A 2 -52.01 18.72 11.48
C ALA A 2 -51.77 18.73 9.97
N LEU A 3 -50.55 18.43 9.55
CA LEU A 3 -50.23 18.19 8.13
C LEU A 3 -50.95 16.92 7.67
N ASN A 4 -51.69 17.01 6.57
CA ASN A 4 -52.30 15.84 5.95
C ASN A 4 -51.33 15.22 4.90
N THR A 5 -51.63 14.02 4.41
CA THR A 5 -50.77 13.31 3.45
C THR A 5 -50.57 14.08 2.14
N SER A 6 -51.59 14.80 1.66
CA SER A 6 -51.52 15.65 0.46
C SER A 6 -50.54 16.81 0.63
N ASP A 7 -50.51 17.42 1.82
CA ASP A 7 -49.59 18.52 2.14
C ASP A 7 -48.14 18.04 2.14
N ILE A 8 -47.89 16.81 2.59
CA ILE A 8 -46.55 16.19 2.58
C ILE A 8 -46.07 15.92 1.16
N GLU A 9 -46.93 15.40 0.29
CA GLU A 9 -46.55 15.16 -1.11
C GLU A 9 -46.27 16.46 -1.86
N GLN A 10 -47.08 17.50 -1.64
CA GLN A 10 -46.82 18.83 -2.19
C GLN A 10 -45.49 19.40 -1.71
N LEU A 11 -45.16 19.23 -0.42
CA LEU A 11 -43.87 19.64 0.11
C LEU A 11 -42.71 18.88 -0.53
N ILE A 12 -42.83 17.56 -0.72
CA ILE A 12 -41.79 16.75 -1.39
C ILE A 12 -41.56 17.25 -2.82
N GLU A 13 -42.62 17.58 -3.54
CA GLU A 13 -42.51 18.08 -4.92
C GLU A 13 -41.83 19.45 -4.98
N VAL A 14 -42.15 20.35 -4.05
CA VAL A 14 -41.46 21.64 -3.91
C VAL A 14 -39.98 21.44 -3.59
N LEU A 15 -39.62 20.52 -2.67
CA LEU A 15 -38.23 20.23 -2.33
C LEU A 15 -37.46 19.53 -3.47
N ARG A 16 -38.13 18.80 -4.37
CA ARG A 16 -37.47 18.25 -5.57
C ARG A 16 -37.04 19.37 -6.52
N ASN A 17 -37.93 20.35 -6.71
CA ASN A 17 -37.76 21.43 -7.67
C ASN A 17 -36.88 22.59 -7.16
N ASP A 18 -36.72 22.74 -5.84
CA ASP A 18 -35.85 23.76 -5.22
C ASP A 18 -34.72 23.10 -4.40
N PRO A 19 -33.49 23.01 -4.96
CA PRO A 19 -32.34 22.45 -4.26
C PRO A 19 -31.92 23.22 -2.99
N GLU A 20 -32.11 24.54 -2.97
CA GLU A 20 -31.74 25.37 -1.83
C GLU A 20 -32.71 25.18 -0.68
N LEU A 21 -34.02 25.16 -0.97
CA LEU A 21 -35.02 24.85 0.04
C LEU A 21 -34.85 23.43 0.58
N ARG A 22 -34.56 22.45 -0.29
CA ARG A 22 -34.23 21.08 0.11
C ARG A 22 -33.04 21.03 1.05
N ARG A 23 -31.98 21.76 0.73
CA ARG A 23 -30.78 21.84 1.58
C ARG A 23 -31.10 22.45 2.94
N ARG A 24 -31.89 23.52 2.98
CA ARG A 24 -32.32 24.16 4.24
C ARG A 24 -33.15 23.24 5.12
N VAL A 25 -34.14 22.55 4.54
CA VAL A 25 -34.97 21.57 5.28
C VAL A 25 -34.11 20.41 5.79
N PHE A 26 -33.21 19.89 4.95
CA PHE A 26 -32.28 18.85 5.34
C PHE A 26 -31.39 19.29 6.52
N VAL A 27 -30.78 20.47 6.46
CA VAL A 27 -29.95 21.00 7.56
C VAL A 27 -30.75 21.20 8.84
N ALA A 28 -32.01 21.62 8.74
CA ALA A 28 -32.87 21.83 9.90
C ALA A 28 -33.29 20.51 10.59
N LEU A 29 -33.33 19.41 9.85
CA LEU A 29 -33.78 18.10 10.34
C LEU A 29 -32.64 17.12 10.64
N ALA A 30 -31.49 17.28 9.99
CA ALA A 30 -30.34 16.42 10.16
C ALA A 30 -29.67 16.66 11.52
N THR A 31 -29.05 15.61 12.07
CA THR A 31 -28.21 15.73 13.25
C THR A 31 -26.86 16.34 12.87
N ASP A 32 -26.22 17.01 13.84
CA ASP A 32 -24.86 17.54 13.67
C ASP A 32 -23.87 16.46 13.21
N GLU A 33 -24.04 15.22 13.69
CA GLU A 33 -23.22 14.10 13.27
C GLU A 33 -23.35 13.78 11.77
N PHE A 34 -24.58 13.82 11.25
CA PHE A 34 -24.83 13.57 9.82
C PHE A 34 -24.29 14.70 8.96
N LEU A 35 -24.44 15.95 9.40
CA LEU A 35 -23.88 17.12 8.72
C LEU A 35 -22.35 17.15 8.72
N ALA A 36 -21.72 16.54 9.73
CA ALA A 36 -20.26 16.43 9.83
C ALA A 36 -19.67 15.28 8.99
N LEU A 37 -20.48 14.36 8.45
CA LEU A 37 -19.99 13.20 7.70
C LEU A 37 -19.08 13.54 6.53
N PRO A 38 -19.37 14.54 5.67
CA PRO A 38 -18.49 14.87 4.55
C PRO A 38 -17.07 15.19 5.01
N VAL A 39 -16.94 16.03 6.04
CA VAL A 39 -15.63 16.39 6.62
C VAL A 39 -14.93 15.18 7.25
N LYS A 40 -15.67 14.28 7.90
CA LYS A 40 -15.11 13.04 8.45
C LYS A 40 -14.60 12.12 7.33
N ILE A 41 -15.36 11.99 6.24
CA ILE A 41 -15.00 11.18 5.08
C ILE A 41 -13.76 11.76 4.38
N ASP A 42 -13.68 13.07 4.22
CA ASP A 42 -12.52 13.75 3.62
C ASP A 42 -11.25 13.46 4.45
N LYS A 43 -11.32 13.62 5.77
CA LYS A 43 -10.21 13.28 6.67
C LYS A 43 -9.80 11.82 6.60
N LEU A 44 -10.75 10.90 6.61
CA LEU A 44 -10.46 9.47 6.48
C LEU A 44 -9.81 9.16 5.12
N THR A 45 -10.21 9.85 4.06
CA THR A 45 -9.63 9.69 2.72
C THR A 45 -8.18 10.17 2.71
N GLU A 46 -7.90 11.33 3.32
CA GLU A 46 -6.54 11.85 3.47
C GLU A 46 -5.65 10.90 4.28
N GLU A 47 -6.14 10.38 5.41
CA GLU A 47 -5.43 9.41 6.24
C GLU A 47 -5.13 8.11 5.47
N LEU A 48 -6.08 7.61 4.68
CA LEU A 48 -5.89 6.44 3.84
C LEU A 48 -4.83 6.66 2.76
N ILE A 49 -4.84 7.83 2.11
CA ILE A 49 -3.83 8.20 1.10
C ILE A 49 -2.44 8.28 1.75
N ALA A 50 -2.32 8.95 2.89
CA ALA A 50 -1.05 9.07 3.60
C ALA A 50 -0.53 7.70 4.07
N SER A 51 -1.39 6.86 4.62
CA SER A 51 -1.05 5.49 5.04
C SER A 51 -0.58 4.64 3.86
N ARG A 52 -1.24 4.77 2.71
CA ARG A 52 -0.84 4.08 1.48
C ARG A 52 0.53 4.54 1.00
N GLN A 53 0.78 5.84 0.92
CA GLN A 53 2.08 6.39 0.52
C GLN A 53 3.21 5.93 1.45
N ALA A 54 2.99 6.00 2.76
CA ALA A 54 3.96 5.53 3.75
C ALA A 54 4.24 4.02 3.62
N SER A 55 3.23 3.24 3.24
CA SER A 55 3.39 1.80 3.00
C SER A 55 4.17 1.54 1.72
N GLU A 56 3.85 2.23 0.63
CA GLU A 56 4.57 2.13 -0.65
C GLU A 56 6.05 2.49 -0.49
N GLU A 57 6.38 3.54 0.26
CA GLU A 57 7.77 3.88 0.58
C GLU A 57 8.49 2.77 1.36
N ARG A 58 7.80 2.13 2.32
CA ARG A 58 8.38 1.02 3.09
C ARG A 58 8.62 -0.19 2.20
N PHE A 59 7.68 -0.52 1.31
CA PHE A 59 7.85 -1.61 0.35
C PHE A 59 9.03 -1.35 -0.58
N ALA A 60 9.15 -0.14 -1.14
CA ALA A 60 10.28 0.22 -1.99
C ALA A 60 11.64 0.07 -1.26
N ARG A 61 11.71 0.44 0.02
CA ARG A 61 12.93 0.23 0.83
C ARG A 61 13.24 -1.24 1.06
N ILE A 62 12.22 -2.08 1.27
CA ILE A 62 12.39 -3.53 1.45
C ILE A 62 12.84 -4.18 0.14
N GLU A 63 12.23 -3.82 -0.98
CA GLU A 63 12.62 -4.31 -2.31
C GLU A 63 14.07 -3.96 -2.62
N ALA A 64 14.49 -2.71 -2.41
CA ALA A 64 15.87 -2.29 -2.61
C ALA A 64 16.86 -3.02 -1.67
N ALA A 65 16.47 -3.30 -0.42
CA ALA A 65 17.30 -4.07 0.49
C ALA A 65 17.41 -5.54 0.06
N LEU A 66 16.32 -6.13 -0.44
CA LEU A 66 16.27 -7.50 -0.93
C LEU A 66 17.12 -7.66 -2.20
N GLU A 67 17.06 -6.69 -3.11
CA GLU A 67 17.89 -6.68 -4.32
C GLU A 67 19.38 -6.68 -3.96
N ARG A 68 19.80 -5.78 -3.07
CA ARG A 68 21.20 -5.73 -2.57
C ARG A 68 21.61 -7.04 -1.91
N GLN A 69 20.77 -7.60 -1.05
CA GLN A 69 21.07 -8.87 -0.39
C GLN A 69 21.20 -10.02 -1.40
N THR A 70 20.39 -10.00 -2.45
CA THR A 70 20.45 -11.00 -3.53
C THR A 70 21.77 -10.86 -4.30
N GLU A 71 22.16 -9.64 -4.67
CA GLU A 71 23.45 -9.36 -5.31
C GLU A 71 24.64 -9.81 -4.46
N GLU A 72 24.64 -9.47 -3.17
CA GLU A 72 25.68 -9.90 -2.21
C GLU A 72 25.76 -11.43 -2.13
N THR A 73 24.62 -12.11 -2.10
CA THR A 73 24.55 -13.58 -2.05
C THR A 73 25.12 -14.20 -3.33
N ILE A 74 24.81 -13.64 -4.50
CA ILE A 74 25.35 -14.09 -5.79
C ILE A 74 26.87 -13.87 -5.82
N ALA A 75 27.35 -12.69 -5.43
CA ALA A 75 28.77 -12.37 -5.40
C ALA A 75 29.55 -13.29 -4.45
N TYR A 76 29.00 -13.54 -3.25
CA TYR A 76 29.59 -14.47 -2.30
C TYR A 76 29.67 -15.89 -2.86
N ARG A 77 28.61 -16.35 -3.54
CA ARG A 77 28.58 -17.67 -4.18
C ARG A 77 29.66 -17.80 -5.24
N GLN A 78 29.77 -16.83 -6.15
CA GLN A 78 30.78 -16.81 -7.19
C GLN A 78 32.20 -16.81 -6.60
N ALA A 79 32.48 -15.96 -5.62
CA ALA A 79 33.78 -15.92 -4.95
C ALA A 79 34.11 -17.24 -4.23
N SER A 80 33.10 -17.92 -3.69
CA SER A 80 33.27 -19.23 -3.05
C SER A 80 33.56 -20.31 -4.08
N GLU A 81 32.82 -20.36 -5.18
CA GLU A 81 33.02 -21.29 -6.29
C GLU A 81 34.43 -21.14 -6.90
N GLU A 82 34.90 -19.90 -7.11
CA GLU A 82 36.28 -19.65 -7.56
C GLU A 82 37.33 -20.17 -6.58
N ARG A 83 37.11 -20.00 -5.26
CA ARG A 83 38.02 -20.52 -4.24
C ARG A 83 38.06 -22.04 -4.26
N PHE A 84 36.90 -22.68 -4.38
CA PHE A 84 36.82 -24.14 -4.50
C PHE A 84 37.56 -24.64 -5.75
N ALA A 85 37.34 -24.02 -6.91
CA ALA A 85 38.04 -24.39 -8.14
C ALA A 85 39.57 -24.27 -8.01
N ARG A 86 40.07 -23.24 -7.31
CA ARG A 86 41.52 -23.10 -7.04
C ARG A 86 42.05 -24.20 -6.13
N ILE A 87 41.28 -24.60 -5.11
CA ILE A 87 41.64 -25.68 -4.20
C ILE A 87 41.67 -27.02 -4.95
N GLU A 88 40.64 -27.31 -5.74
CA GLU A 88 40.55 -28.53 -6.56
C GLU A 88 41.73 -28.63 -7.53
N ALA A 89 42.04 -27.55 -8.25
CA ALA A 89 43.19 -27.53 -9.15
C ALA A 89 44.54 -27.72 -8.44
N ALA A 90 44.70 -27.19 -7.22
CA ALA A 90 45.91 -27.40 -6.42
C ALA A 90 46.03 -28.86 -5.94
N LEU A 91 44.90 -29.46 -5.53
CA LEU A 91 44.84 -30.86 -5.11
C LEU A 91 45.11 -31.82 -6.27
N GLU A 92 44.59 -31.53 -7.45
CA GLU A 92 44.85 -32.30 -8.67
C GLU A 92 46.35 -32.31 -8.99
N ARG A 93 47.00 -31.15 -9.03
CA ARG A 93 48.46 -31.04 -9.22
C ARG A 93 49.25 -31.82 -8.17
N GLN A 94 48.88 -31.71 -6.90
CA GLN A 94 49.55 -32.46 -5.84
C GLN A 94 49.39 -33.97 -6.03
N THR A 95 48.21 -34.40 -6.47
CA THR A 95 47.92 -35.81 -6.75
C THR A 95 48.77 -36.30 -7.93
N GLU A 96 48.82 -35.55 -9.02
CA GLU A 96 49.68 -35.83 -10.17
C GLU A 96 51.16 -35.93 -9.78
N GLU A 97 51.66 -34.98 -8.98
CA GLU A 97 53.04 -34.99 -8.47
C GLU A 97 53.31 -36.25 -7.62
N THR A 98 52.41 -36.60 -6.70
CA THR A 98 52.59 -37.80 -5.86
C THR A 98 52.56 -39.11 -6.66
N ILE A 99 51.79 -39.18 -7.75
CA ILE A 99 51.78 -40.33 -8.65
C ILE A 99 53.08 -40.38 -9.45
N ALA A 100 53.59 -39.24 -9.93
CA ALA A 100 54.83 -39.19 -10.71
C ALA A 100 56.09 -39.58 -9.91
N TYR A 101 56.06 -39.45 -8.59
CA TYR A 101 57.16 -39.82 -7.68
C TYR A 101 57.06 -41.25 -7.11
N ARG A 102 56.06 -42.05 -7.50
CA ARG A 102 55.95 -43.49 -7.19
C ARG A 102 56.49 -44.36 -8.31
#